data_AF-A0A496ZU15-F1
#
_entry.id   AF-A0A496ZU15-F1
#
_cell.length_a   1.000
_cell.length_b   1.000
_cell.length_c   1.000
_cell.angle_alpha   90.00
_cell.angle_beta   90.00
_cell.angle_gamma   90.00
#
_symmetry.space_group_name_H-M   'P 1'
#
loop_
_entity.id
_entity.type
_entity.pdbx_description
1 polymer ?
#
loop_
_entity_poly.entity_id
_entity_poly.type
_entity_poly.pdbx_seq_one_letter_code
_entity_poly.pdbx_strand_id
1 'polypeptide(L)'
;MKNRTIKILLFVSLAFNIAFLGGGVFRFMQMRKFHPIHKRIKNEKARNFMQQRKEMGGPLLREFHQAKDDFMKALAQENINEEMLLVKVDSLIAKQIAMEREISKSMIELRRQLSPEEAKDVFGKLRKWMQSPEHFERKDKHPEPHRRFKRD
;
A
#
# COMPACT_ATOMS: atom_id res chain seq x y z
N MET A 1 -29.71 -34.47 36.38
CA MET A 1 -29.57 -33.84 35.04
C MET A 1 -29.25 -32.33 35.06
N LYS A 2 -29.50 -31.57 36.14
CA LYS A 2 -29.18 -30.11 36.22
C LYS A 2 -27.68 -29.76 36.22
N ASN A 3 -26.82 -30.60 36.81
CA ASN A 3 -25.41 -30.26 37.04
C ASN A 3 -24.54 -30.34 35.77
N ARG A 4 -24.93 -31.11 34.76
CA ARG A 4 -24.21 -31.19 33.47
C ARG A 4 -24.47 -29.94 32.62
N THR A 5 -25.71 -29.47 32.59
CA THR A 5 -26.11 -28.28 31.83
C THR A 5 -25.47 -27.01 32.39
N ILE A 6 -25.38 -26.88 33.72
CA ILE A 6 -24.71 -25.73 34.37
C ILE A 6 -23.21 -25.71 34.03
N LYS A 7 -22.53 -26.87 34.04
CA LYS A 7 -21.12 -26.97 33.65
C LYS A 7 -20.90 -26.56 32.20
N ILE A 8 -21.77 -27.00 31.28
CA ILE A 8 -21.70 -26.63 29.87
C ILE A 8 -21.88 -25.11 29.72
N LEU A 9 -22.85 -24.52 30.41
CA LEU A 9 -23.10 -23.07 30.35
C LEU A 9 -21.91 -22.25 30.87
N LEU A 10 -21.24 -22.74 31.93
CA LEU A 10 -20.02 -22.14 32.48
C LEU A 10 -18.86 -22.19 31.49
N PHE A 11 -18.65 -23.32 30.81
CA PHE A 11 -17.62 -23.45 29.78
C PHE A 11 -17.87 -22.53 28.58
N VAL A 12 -19.13 -22.40 28.15
CA VAL A 12 -19.51 -21.48 27.07
C VAL A 12 -19.25 -20.03 27.47
N SER A 13 -19.64 -19.63 28.69
CA SER A 13 -19.39 -18.28 29.22
C SER A 13 -17.89 -17.97 29.34
N LEU A 14 -17.09 -18.93 29.81
CA LEU A 14 -15.65 -18.77 29.94
C LEU A 14 -14.96 -18.64 28.57
N ALA A 15 -15.36 -19.46 27.60
CA ALA A 15 -14.83 -19.39 26.23
C ALA A 15 -15.14 -18.02 25.57
N PHE A 16 -16.35 -17.50 25.76
CA PHE A 16 -16.72 -16.17 25.26
C PHE A 16 -15.88 -15.04 25.88
N ASN A 17 -15.63 -15.10 27.19
CA ASN A 17 -14.79 -14.10 27.87
C ASN A 17 -13.33 -14.14 27.40
N ILE A 18 -12.77 -15.34 27.22
CA ILE A 18 -11.40 -15.51 26.71
C ILE A 18 -11.30 -15.03 25.26
N ALA A 19 -12.31 -15.31 24.42
CA ALA A 19 -12.34 -14.83 23.04
C ALA A 19 -12.42 -13.30 22.96
N PHE A 20 -13.20 -12.67 23.83
CA PHE A 20 -13.36 -11.21 23.85
C PHE A 20 -12.08 -10.50 24.33
N LEU A 21 -11.50 -10.95 25.45
CA LEU A 21 -10.24 -10.40 25.97
C LEU A 21 -9.06 -10.70 25.05
N GLY A 22 -8.97 -11.93 24.53
CA GLY A 22 -7.93 -12.35 23.59
C GLY A 22 -8.01 -11.57 22.27
N GLY A 23 -9.20 -11.36 21.73
CA GLY A 23 -9.40 -10.55 20.53
C GLY A 23 -9.03 -9.08 20.72
N GLY A 24 -9.36 -8.52 21.89
CA GLY A 24 -8.98 -7.16 22.28
C GLY A 24 -7.46 -6.99 22.40
N VAL A 25 -6.80 -7.87 23.14
CA VAL A 25 -5.33 -7.84 23.33
C VAL A 25 -4.60 -8.08 22.01
N PHE A 26 -5.07 -9.02 21.17
CA PHE A 26 -4.50 -9.29 19.85
C PHE A 26 -4.61 -8.07 18.92
N ARG A 27 -5.78 -7.43 18.85
CA ARG A 27 -5.95 -6.18 18.10
C ARG A 27 -5.06 -5.06 18.65
N PHE A 28 -4.97 -4.92 19.96
CA PHE A 28 -4.16 -3.87 20.59
C PHE A 28 -2.65 -4.08 20.36
N MET A 29 -2.18 -5.33 20.38
CA MET A 29 -0.79 -5.69 20.05
C MET A 29 -0.47 -5.52 18.56
N GLN A 30 -1.41 -5.81 17.66
CA GLN A 30 -1.21 -5.56 16.22
C GLN A 30 -1.12 -4.05 15.92
N MET A 31 -1.96 -3.21 16.55
CA MET A 31 -1.95 -1.77 16.29
C MET A 31 -0.68 -1.05 16.79
N ARG A 32 -0.02 -1.56 17.84
CA ARG A 32 1.21 -0.94 18.38
C ARG A 32 2.43 -0.99 17.44
N LYS A 33 2.44 -1.85 16.41
CA LYS A 33 3.56 -1.97 15.45
C LYS A 33 3.54 -0.92 14.33
N PHE A 34 2.48 -0.12 14.21
CA PHE A 34 2.32 0.85 13.14
C PHE A 34 2.93 2.22 13.51
N HIS A 35 4.24 2.35 13.37
CA HIS A 35 4.85 3.67 13.22
C HIS A 35 5.00 3.99 11.72
N PRO A 36 4.38 5.05 11.20
CA PRO A 36 4.58 5.47 9.82
C PRO A 36 6.07 5.82 9.60
N ILE A 37 6.65 5.27 8.53
CA ILE A 37 8.06 5.43 8.11
C ILE A 37 8.46 6.92 7.98
N HIS A 38 7.48 7.84 7.85
CA HIS A 38 7.69 9.28 7.86
C HIS A 38 8.45 9.83 9.09
N LYS A 39 8.56 9.08 10.18
CA LYS A 39 9.32 9.48 11.37
C LYS A 39 10.80 9.05 11.41
N ARG A 40 11.31 8.27 10.43
CA ARG A 40 12.68 7.71 10.51
C ARG A 40 13.71 8.23 9.50
N ILE A 41 13.32 9.09 8.58
CA ILE A 41 14.29 9.76 7.69
C ILE A 41 14.75 11.03 8.40
N LYS A 42 15.90 10.96 9.08
CA LYS A 42 16.53 12.12 9.73
C LYS A 42 17.11 13.12 8.72
N ASN A 43 17.28 12.71 7.46
CA ASN A 43 17.83 13.57 6.42
C ASN A 43 16.72 14.45 5.81
N GLU A 44 16.77 15.74 6.14
CA GLU A 44 15.81 16.76 5.69
C GLU A 44 15.75 16.85 4.17
N LYS A 45 16.88 16.69 3.46
CA LYS A 45 16.94 16.66 2.00
C LYS A 45 16.14 15.50 1.42
N ALA A 46 16.29 14.30 2.00
CA ALA A 46 15.53 13.13 1.58
C ALA A 46 14.03 13.27 1.90
N ARG A 47 13.67 13.98 2.98
CA ARG A 47 12.28 14.25 3.34
C ARG A 47 11.62 15.23 2.37
N ASN A 48 12.29 16.34 2.08
CA ASN A 48 11.83 17.35 1.13
C ASN A 48 11.73 16.76 -0.28
N PHE A 49 12.68 15.91 -0.66
CA PHE A 49 12.61 15.16 -1.92
C PHE A 49 11.41 14.20 -1.98
N MET A 50 11.11 13.46 -0.91
CA MET A 50 9.92 12.59 -0.89
C MET A 50 8.61 13.39 -1.02
N GLN A 51 8.58 14.60 -0.48
CA GLN A 51 7.44 15.50 -0.61
C GLN A 51 7.31 16.06 -2.03
N GLN A 52 8.41 16.54 -2.62
CA GLN A 52 8.47 16.98 -4.01
C GLN A 52 8.11 15.86 -5.00
N ARG A 53 8.55 14.62 -4.75
CA ARG A 53 8.16 13.45 -5.55
C ARG A 53 6.66 13.20 -5.49
N LYS A 54 6.02 13.44 -4.35
CA LYS A 54 4.55 13.29 -4.21
C LYS A 54 3.80 14.34 -5.05
N GLU A 55 4.38 15.53 -5.18
CA GLU A 55 3.81 16.63 -5.96
C GLU A 55 4.05 16.45 -7.47
N MET A 56 5.26 16.10 -7.89
CA MET A 56 5.62 15.89 -9.31
C MET A 56 5.15 14.54 -9.88
N GLY A 57 5.20 13.47 -9.07
CA GLY A 57 4.75 12.14 -9.47
C GLY A 57 3.23 11.96 -9.39
N GLY A 58 2.52 12.88 -8.74
CA GLY A 58 1.06 12.80 -8.55
C GLY A 58 0.27 12.70 -9.86
N PRO A 59 0.53 13.56 -10.87
CA PRO A 59 -0.16 13.49 -12.17
C PRO A 59 0.12 12.20 -12.94
N LEU A 60 1.38 11.81 -13.11
CA LEU A 60 1.74 10.59 -13.86
C LEU A 60 1.25 9.31 -13.19
N LEU A 61 1.33 9.26 -11.85
CA LEU A 61 0.79 8.15 -11.07
C LEU A 61 -0.74 8.07 -11.21
N ARG A 62 -1.42 9.23 -11.20
CA ARG A 62 -2.87 9.30 -11.43
C ARG A 62 -3.24 8.83 -12.84
N GLU A 63 -2.50 9.23 -13.85
CA GLU A 63 -2.71 8.79 -15.23
C GLU A 63 -2.49 7.28 -15.41
N PHE A 64 -1.43 6.74 -14.81
CA PHE A 64 -1.19 5.30 -14.81
C PHE A 64 -2.32 4.55 -14.11
N HIS A 65 -2.77 5.02 -12.94
CA HIS A 65 -3.90 4.40 -12.23
C HIS A 65 -5.20 4.48 -13.02
N GLN A 66 -5.45 5.58 -13.73
CA GLN A 66 -6.62 5.73 -14.58
C GLN A 66 -6.57 4.75 -15.76
N ALA A 67 -5.43 4.64 -16.44
CA ALA A 67 -5.27 3.67 -17.53
C ALA A 67 -5.42 2.22 -17.04
N LYS A 68 -4.94 1.92 -15.83
CA LYS A 68 -5.12 0.61 -15.19
C LYS A 68 -6.60 0.34 -14.92
N ASP A 69 -7.33 1.30 -14.37
CA ASP A 69 -8.77 1.20 -14.13
C ASP A 69 -9.54 0.97 -15.45
N ASP A 70 -9.21 1.72 -16.50
CA ASP A 70 -9.83 1.58 -17.81
C ASP A 70 -9.54 0.23 -18.48
N PHE A 71 -8.37 -0.36 -18.23
CA PHE A 71 -8.03 -1.71 -18.66
C PHE A 71 -8.81 -2.77 -17.88
N MET A 72 -8.88 -2.64 -16.55
CA MET A 72 -9.65 -3.58 -15.71
C MET A 72 -11.15 -3.52 -16.02
N LYS A 73 -11.69 -2.33 -16.31
CA LYS A 73 -13.09 -2.18 -16.77
C LYS A 73 -13.34 -2.88 -18.09
N ALA A 74 -12.41 -2.79 -19.04
CA ALA A 74 -12.53 -3.47 -20.32
C ALA A 74 -12.49 -5.00 -20.17
N LEU A 75 -11.65 -5.51 -19.27
CA LEU A 75 -11.64 -6.94 -18.92
C LEU A 75 -12.92 -7.43 -18.23
N ALA A 76 -13.63 -6.55 -17.55
CA ALA A 76 -14.87 -6.88 -16.84
C ALA A 76 -16.12 -6.87 -17.74
N GLN A 77 -15.99 -6.51 -19.03
CA GLN A 77 -17.12 -6.52 -19.97
C GLN A 77 -17.49 -7.94 -20.37
N GLU A 78 -18.79 -8.19 -20.59
CA GLU A 78 -19.30 -9.51 -21.02
C GLU A 78 -18.74 -9.96 -22.38
N ASN A 79 -18.56 -9.00 -23.30
CA ASN A 79 -17.97 -9.24 -24.60
C ASN A 79 -16.53 -8.72 -24.64
N ILE A 80 -15.59 -9.65 -24.67
CA ILE A 80 -14.16 -9.33 -24.73
C ILE A 80 -13.80 -8.96 -26.19
N ASN A 81 -13.32 -7.73 -26.39
CA ASN A 81 -12.67 -7.32 -27.63
C ASN A 81 -11.15 -7.30 -27.41
N GLU A 82 -10.48 -8.35 -27.92
CA GLU A 82 -9.04 -8.55 -27.73
C GLU A 82 -8.19 -7.44 -28.34
N GLU A 83 -8.54 -6.94 -29.52
CA GLU A 83 -7.82 -5.86 -30.19
C GLU A 83 -7.87 -4.56 -29.37
N MET A 84 -9.04 -4.23 -28.82
CA MET A 84 -9.20 -3.08 -27.92
C MET A 84 -8.43 -3.25 -26.60
N LEU A 85 -8.36 -4.48 -26.07
CA LEU A 85 -7.56 -4.77 -24.88
C LEU A 85 -6.07 -4.59 -25.13
N LEU A 86 -5.55 -5.05 -26.28
CA LEU A 86 -4.15 -4.85 -26.66
C LEU A 86 -3.79 -3.36 -26.73
N VAL A 87 -4.64 -2.54 -27.35
CA VAL A 87 -4.46 -1.07 -27.37
C VAL A 87 -4.43 -0.48 -25.96
N LYS A 88 -5.27 -0.98 -25.04
CA LYS A 88 -5.26 -0.54 -23.64
C LYS A 88 -4.01 -0.99 -22.88
N VAL A 89 -3.49 -2.19 -23.15
CA VAL A 89 -2.23 -2.68 -22.59
C VAL A 89 -1.06 -1.80 -23.05
N ASP A 90 -0.98 -1.47 -24.33
CA ASP A 90 0.08 -0.61 -24.87
C ASP A 90 0.06 0.78 -24.21
N SER A 91 -1.14 1.35 -24.05
CA SER A 91 -1.34 2.61 -23.33
C SER A 91 -0.90 2.52 -21.85
N LEU A 92 -1.25 1.41 -21.18
CA LEU A 92 -0.85 1.14 -19.80
C LEU A 92 0.67 1.06 -19.65
N ILE A 93 1.33 0.31 -20.53
CA ILE A 93 2.78 0.16 -20.57
C ILE A 93 3.45 1.51 -20.81
N ALA A 94 2.98 2.28 -21.80
CA ALA A 94 3.53 3.60 -22.10
C ALA A 94 3.47 4.55 -20.89
N LYS A 95 2.33 4.57 -20.18
CA LYS A 95 2.14 5.38 -18.97
C LYS A 95 3.00 4.90 -17.80
N GLN A 96 3.16 3.59 -17.64
CA GLN A 96 4.08 3.03 -16.63
C GLN A 96 5.52 3.44 -16.92
N ILE A 97 5.97 3.33 -18.17
CA ILE A 97 7.32 3.74 -18.59
C ILE A 97 7.55 5.23 -18.31
N ALA A 98 6.59 6.09 -18.67
CA ALA A 98 6.69 7.53 -18.42
C ALA A 98 6.81 7.84 -16.92
N MET A 99 5.97 7.21 -16.09
CA MET A 99 6.01 7.35 -14.64
C MET A 99 7.35 6.88 -14.05
N GLU A 100 7.82 5.68 -14.42
CA GLU A 100 9.08 5.12 -13.93
C GLU A 100 10.29 5.96 -14.36
N ARG A 101 10.27 6.53 -15.56
CA ARG A 101 11.31 7.45 -16.03
C ARG A 101 11.40 8.70 -15.15
N GLU A 102 10.29 9.35 -14.83
CA GLU A 102 10.31 10.54 -13.98
C GLU A 102 10.70 10.21 -12.53
N ILE A 103 10.24 9.08 -11.99
CA ILE A 103 10.69 8.59 -10.68
C ILE A 103 12.21 8.38 -10.69
N SER A 104 12.74 7.74 -11.73
CA SER A 104 14.17 7.45 -11.84
C SER A 104 15.02 8.72 -11.97
N LYS A 105 14.58 9.69 -12.81
CA LYS A 105 15.24 11.01 -12.92
C LYS A 105 15.31 11.70 -11.57
N SER A 106 14.17 11.75 -10.86
CA SER A 106 14.11 12.33 -9.52
C SER A 106 15.10 11.63 -8.58
N MET A 107 15.18 10.29 -8.60
CA MET A 107 16.13 9.55 -7.74
C MET A 107 17.58 9.87 -8.07
N ILE A 108 17.92 10.08 -9.35
CA ILE A 108 19.25 10.51 -9.78
C ILE A 108 19.55 11.92 -9.26
N GLU A 109 18.59 12.85 -9.33
CA GLU A 109 18.74 14.20 -8.80
C GLU A 109 18.98 14.19 -7.29
N LEU A 110 18.18 13.42 -6.53
CA LEU A 110 18.44 13.22 -5.11
C LEU A 110 19.84 12.67 -4.87
N ARG A 111 20.26 11.65 -5.64
CA ARG A 111 21.59 11.05 -5.49
C ARG A 111 22.70 12.09 -5.67
N ARG A 112 22.55 13.04 -6.60
CA ARG A 112 23.53 14.13 -6.82
C ARG A 112 23.65 15.09 -5.64
N GLN A 113 22.60 15.25 -4.85
CA GLN A 113 22.56 16.18 -3.71
C GLN A 113 23.08 15.57 -2.38
N LEU A 114 23.33 14.26 -2.37
CA LEU A 114 23.75 13.50 -1.19
C LEU A 114 25.23 13.16 -1.26
N SER A 115 25.91 13.24 -0.12
CA SER A 115 27.24 12.67 0.07
C SER A 115 27.20 11.13 -0.08
N PRO A 116 28.35 10.47 -0.31
CA PRO A 116 28.40 9.01 -0.42
C PRO A 116 27.79 8.28 0.78
N GLU A 117 28.02 8.76 2.00
CA GLU A 117 27.49 8.15 3.23
C GLU A 117 25.99 8.36 3.39
N GLU A 118 25.49 9.57 3.08
CA GLU A 118 24.04 9.83 3.09
C GLU A 118 23.31 9.02 2.03
N ALA A 119 23.88 8.88 0.83
CA ALA A 119 23.32 8.05 -0.23
C ALA A 119 23.26 6.58 0.21
N LYS A 120 24.31 6.06 0.86
CA LYS A 120 24.34 4.69 1.39
C LYS A 120 23.24 4.46 2.42
N ASP A 121 23.00 5.42 3.31
CA ASP A 121 21.91 5.34 4.29
C ASP A 121 20.53 5.40 3.62
N VAL A 122 20.29 6.40 2.76
CA VAL A 122 18.99 6.63 2.12
C VAL A 122 18.61 5.49 1.18
N PHE A 123 19.47 5.16 0.21
CA PHE A 123 19.18 4.10 -0.77
C PHE A 123 19.32 2.71 -0.16
N GLY A 124 20.16 2.53 0.86
CA GLY A 124 20.24 1.28 1.62
C GLY A 124 18.95 0.98 2.38
N LYS A 125 18.36 1.99 3.03
CA LYS A 125 17.03 1.87 3.67
C LYS A 125 15.92 1.60 2.66
N LEU A 126 15.93 2.30 1.52
CA LEU A 126 14.95 2.09 0.46
C LEU A 126 15.01 0.66 -0.09
N ARG A 127 16.21 0.14 -0.36
CA ARG A 127 16.43 -1.24 -0.80
C ARG A 127 15.90 -2.26 0.22
N LYS A 128 16.23 -2.09 1.49
CA LYS A 128 15.77 -2.98 2.57
C LYS A 128 14.26 -2.96 2.71
N TRP A 129 13.61 -1.80 2.53
CA TRP A 129 12.16 -1.70 2.57
C TRP A 129 11.49 -2.40 1.38
N MET A 130 12.03 -2.29 0.16
CA MET A 130 11.50 -3.02 -1.00
C MET A 130 11.63 -4.55 -0.86
N GLN A 131 12.62 -5.01 -0.09
CA GLN A 131 12.85 -6.42 0.22
C GLN A 131 12.06 -6.91 1.44
N SER A 132 11.38 -6.03 2.18
CA SER A 132 10.71 -6.44 3.41
C SER A 132 9.38 -7.14 3.10
N PRO A 133 9.05 -8.26 3.80
CA PRO A 133 7.76 -8.94 3.64
C PRO A 133 6.57 -8.01 3.93
N GLU A 134 6.74 -7.07 4.87
CA GLU A 134 5.73 -6.05 5.20
C GLU A 134 5.35 -5.15 4.02
N HIS A 135 6.22 -4.97 3.03
CA HIS A 135 5.90 -4.22 1.82
C HIS A 135 4.86 -4.96 0.96
N PHE A 136 4.97 -6.29 0.88
CA PHE A 136 4.04 -7.13 0.13
C PHE A 136 2.72 -7.33 0.89
N GLU A 137 2.74 -7.48 2.22
CA GLU A 137 1.53 -7.62 3.03
C GLU A 137 0.66 -6.34 3.11
N ARG A 138 1.22 -5.16 2.82
CA ARG A 138 0.46 -3.89 2.83
C ARG A 138 -0.55 -3.76 1.69
N LYS A 139 -0.35 -4.45 0.57
CA LYS A 139 -1.27 -4.40 -0.58
C LYS A 139 -2.62 -5.05 -0.29
N ASP A 140 -2.66 -6.02 0.63
CA ASP A 140 -3.87 -6.81 0.88
C ASP A 140 -4.75 -6.25 2.00
N LYS A 141 -4.26 -5.28 2.79
CA LYS A 141 -4.93 -4.77 4.01
C LYS A 141 -5.51 -3.36 3.88
N HIS A 142 -5.31 -2.68 2.77
CA HIS A 142 -6.03 -1.46 2.43
C HIS A 142 -6.99 -1.76 1.26
N PRO A 143 -8.28 -2.04 1.51
CA PRO A 143 -9.26 -1.79 0.45
C PRO A 143 -9.07 -0.34 0.02
N GLU A 144 -8.96 -0.09 -1.29
CA GLU A 144 -8.95 1.26 -1.81
C GLU A 144 -10.09 2.05 -1.14
N PRO A 145 -9.88 3.32 -0.75
CA PRO A 145 -10.99 4.11 -0.25
C PRO A 145 -12.00 4.18 -1.38
N HIS A 146 -13.07 3.37 -1.26
CA HIS A 146 -14.21 3.43 -2.14
C HIS A 146 -14.56 4.91 -2.26
N ARG A 147 -14.33 5.49 -3.44
CA ARG A 147 -14.90 6.77 -3.81
C ARG A 147 -16.37 6.64 -3.49
N ARG A 148 -16.82 7.29 -2.42
CA ARG A 148 -18.24 7.52 -2.20
C ARG A 148 -18.67 8.33 -3.41
N PHE A 149 -19.24 7.65 -4.40
CA PHE A 149 -20.08 8.28 -5.39
C PHE A 149 -21.19 8.96 -4.59
N LYS A 150 -21.07 10.28 -4.41
CA LYS A 150 -22.24 11.10 -4.14
C LYS A 150 -23.10 10.96 -5.40
N ARG A 151 -24.24 10.29 -5.24
CA ARG A 151 -25.34 10.41 -6.18
C ARG A 151 -26.03 11.72 -5.79
N ASP A 152 -25.94 12.69 -6.69
CA ASP A 152 -26.90 13.79 -6.75
C ASP A 152 -28.12 13.30 -7.56
#